data_AF-A0A3M1CVN0-F1
#
_entry.id   AF-A0A3M1CVN0-F1
#
_cell.length_a   1.000
_cell.length_b   1.000
_cell.length_c   1.000
_cell.angle_alpha   90.00
_cell.angle_beta   90.00
_cell.angle_gamma   90.00
#
_symmetry.space_group_name_H-M   'P 1'
#
loop_
_entity.id
_entity.type
_entity.pdbx_description
1 polymer ?
#
loop_
_entity_poly.entity_id
_entity_poly.type
_entity_poly.pdbx_seq_one_letter_code
_entity_poly.pdbx_strand_id
1 'polypeptide(L)'
;MVNALGWSSDVFLPTEPGRLCRGRERWIESYQVEDPPQLHRVVVSGAEFSDDSARDARRGLRYSGLGLATVLDAVRNGATVVAWCEQGHPRLVPDDAIAIEEYDLRRPGGPLHRWAVRWSLLCPDADAIQRAIDGGADVFTVHGDDTPAFEGDALREPLRDAVFLLTGSRVEGHPLRLFQPVALIELLELSDMVVLLHEDKHARCLGIYTRTDPQLEPVLRGLVAGTSTLPVPFAIPPMLARWDRALWELRQEWDEEALGEFPVPPAPEGGWGWGRRRRTRQPAAADEE
;
A
#
# COMPACT_ATOMS: atom_id res chain seq x y z
N MET A 1 -9.03 -21.84 -3.73
CA MET A 1 -8.10 -20.71 -3.94
C MET A 1 -7.46 -20.41 -2.61
N VAL A 2 -6.18 -20.06 -2.61
CA VAL A 2 -5.46 -19.57 -1.42
C VAL A 2 -5.48 -18.06 -1.45
N ASN A 3 -5.80 -17.44 -0.32
CA ASN A 3 -5.68 -16.01 -0.11
C ASN A 3 -4.42 -15.73 0.71
N ALA A 4 -3.71 -14.65 0.38
CA ALA A 4 -2.49 -14.27 1.07
C ALA A 4 -2.44 -12.75 1.32
N LEU A 5 -1.99 -12.37 2.51
CA LEU A 5 -1.67 -10.99 2.87
C LEU A 5 -0.14 -10.82 2.78
N GLY A 6 0.29 -9.95 1.88
CA GLY A 6 1.70 -9.68 1.63
C GLY A 6 2.13 -8.33 2.18
N TRP A 7 3.28 -8.26 2.85
CA TRP A 7 3.85 -6.97 3.25
C TRP A 7 5.37 -6.91 3.11
N SER A 8 5.90 -5.70 2.98
CA SER A 8 7.34 -5.41 3.14
C SER A 8 7.51 -4.20 4.03
N SER A 9 8.60 -4.16 4.80
CA SER A 9 9.05 -2.97 5.53
C SER A 9 10.42 -2.56 4.99
N ASP A 10 10.56 -1.32 4.55
CA ASP A 10 11.80 -0.81 3.98
C ASP A 10 12.03 0.68 4.28
N VAL A 11 13.27 1.10 4.02
CA VAL A 11 13.68 2.50 4.08
C VAL A 11 13.19 3.22 2.84
N PHE A 12 12.62 4.41 3.01
CA PHE A 12 12.13 5.26 1.93
C PHE A 12 12.88 6.58 1.87
N LEU A 13 13.47 6.88 0.72
CA LEU A 13 14.09 8.17 0.42
C LEU A 13 13.17 8.95 -0.52
N PRO A 14 12.60 10.09 -0.09
CA PRO A 14 11.65 10.84 -0.91
C PRO A 14 12.19 11.31 -2.27
N THR A 15 13.49 11.61 -2.35
CA THR A 15 14.17 11.99 -3.60
C THR A 15 14.48 10.80 -4.51
N GLU A 16 14.51 9.58 -3.94
CA GLU A 16 14.73 8.32 -4.65
C GLU A 16 13.65 7.28 -4.27
N PRO A 17 12.37 7.57 -4.55
CA PRO A 17 11.23 6.85 -3.97
C PRO A 17 11.05 5.42 -4.53
N GLY A 18 11.94 5.01 -5.44
CA GLY A 18 11.89 3.75 -6.14
C GLY A 18 10.74 3.65 -7.16
N ARG A 19 10.42 2.42 -7.55
CA ARG A 19 9.33 2.14 -8.50
C ARG A 19 8.05 1.78 -7.76
N LEU A 20 6.92 2.11 -8.38
CA LEU A 20 5.60 1.57 -8.05
C LEU A 20 5.21 0.48 -9.05
N CYS A 21 3.98 -0.05 -8.97
CA CYS A 21 3.52 -1.12 -9.84
C CYS A 21 3.71 -0.77 -11.33
N ARG A 22 4.50 -1.58 -12.04
CA ARG A 22 4.96 -1.31 -13.40
C ARG A 22 3.79 -1.10 -14.35
N GLY A 23 3.75 0.08 -14.97
CA GLY A 23 2.74 0.42 -15.98
C GLY A 23 1.37 0.81 -15.40
N ARG A 24 1.21 0.74 -14.07
CA ARG A 24 -0.02 1.18 -13.37
C ARG A 24 0.16 2.55 -12.77
N GLU A 25 1.24 2.77 -12.04
CA GLU A 25 1.47 3.99 -11.28
C GLU A 25 2.96 4.39 -11.31
N ARG A 26 3.21 5.69 -11.17
CA ARG A 26 4.53 6.30 -10.92
C ARG A 26 4.37 7.45 -9.94
N TRP A 27 5.42 7.74 -9.21
CA TRP A 27 5.55 8.99 -8.47
C TRP A 27 5.47 10.20 -9.41
N ILE A 28 4.96 11.32 -8.89
CA ILE A 28 5.13 12.63 -9.51
C ILE A 28 6.62 13.00 -9.40
N GLU A 29 7.17 13.56 -10.47
CA GLU A 29 8.57 14.00 -10.50
C GLU A 29 8.76 15.11 -9.46
N SER A 30 9.74 14.92 -8.57
CA SER A 30 9.94 15.79 -7.43
C SER A 30 10.93 16.91 -7.74
N TYR A 31 10.75 18.04 -7.06
CA TYR A 31 11.80 19.04 -6.96
C TYR A 31 12.96 18.53 -6.11
N GLN A 32 14.13 19.16 -6.27
CA GLN A 32 15.30 18.83 -5.47
C GLN A 32 15.12 19.35 -4.04
N VAL A 33 15.43 18.50 -3.07
CA VAL A 33 15.49 18.82 -1.65
C VAL A 33 16.92 18.55 -1.19
N GLU A 34 17.51 19.51 -0.49
CA GLU A 34 18.82 19.33 0.14
C GLU A 34 18.68 18.48 1.39
N ASP A 35 19.53 17.46 1.53
CA ASP A 35 19.60 16.55 2.69
C ASP A 35 18.23 16.02 3.18
N PRO A 36 17.44 15.35 2.31
CA PRO A 36 16.12 14.87 2.69
C PRO A 36 16.23 13.82 3.81
N PRO A 37 15.35 13.86 4.83
CA PRO A 37 15.36 12.86 5.88
C PRO A 37 14.98 11.49 5.31
N GLN A 38 15.53 10.47 5.95
CA GLN A 38 15.12 9.10 5.70
C GLN A 38 13.76 8.83 6.36
N LEU A 39 12.84 8.23 5.62
CA LEU A 39 11.54 7.79 6.12
C LEU A 39 11.48 6.25 6.17
N HIS A 40 10.45 5.73 6.82
CA HIS A 40 10.10 4.32 6.82
C HIS A 40 8.84 4.08 5.99
N ARG A 41 8.84 2.99 5.21
CA ARG A 41 7.71 2.58 4.40
C ARG A 41 7.33 1.13 4.69
N VAL A 42 6.05 0.89 4.92
CA VAL A 42 5.45 -0.45 4.88
C VAL A 42 4.48 -0.51 3.72
N VAL A 43 4.66 -1.49 2.82
CA VAL A 43 3.71 -1.72 1.71
C VAL A 43 2.92 -2.98 2.00
N VAL A 44 1.59 -2.88 2.01
CA VAL A 44 0.67 -4.00 2.27
C VAL A 44 -0.22 -4.25 1.06
N SER A 45 -0.17 -5.46 0.50
CA SER A 45 -1.01 -5.90 -0.60
C SER A 45 -1.56 -7.31 -0.34
N GLY A 46 -2.37 -7.82 -1.26
CA GLY A 46 -2.97 -9.14 -1.18
C GLY A 46 -2.82 -9.91 -2.47
N ALA A 47 -3.00 -11.22 -2.39
CA ALA A 47 -3.16 -12.05 -3.58
C ALA A 47 -4.09 -13.24 -3.35
N GLU A 48 -4.70 -13.67 -4.45
CA GLU A 48 -5.48 -14.90 -4.55
C GLU A 48 -4.91 -15.73 -5.71
N PHE A 49 -4.59 -16.99 -5.46
CA PHE A 49 -3.99 -17.92 -6.44
C PHE A 49 -4.41 -19.37 -6.17
N SER A 50 -4.27 -20.24 -7.17
CA SER A 50 -4.64 -21.65 -7.05
C SER A 50 -3.54 -22.54 -6.49
N ASP A 51 -2.26 -22.22 -6.74
CA ASP A 51 -1.10 -23.05 -6.37
C ASP A 51 0.18 -22.22 -6.13
N ASP A 52 1.28 -22.91 -5.78
CA ASP A 52 2.59 -22.31 -5.49
C ASP A 52 3.31 -21.69 -6.71
N SER A 53 2.78 -21.86 -7.92
CA SER A 53 3.30 -21.17 -9.11
C SER A 53 2.82 -19.72 -9.22
N ALA A 54 1.72 -19.38 -8.53
CA ALA A 54 1.08 -18.07 -8.55
C ALA A 54 0.89 -17.46 -9.96
N ARG A 55 0.79 -18.30 -11.00
CA ARG A 55 0.67 -17.85 -12.40
C ARG A 55 -0.64 -17.12 -12.67
N ASP A 56 -1.71 -17.58 -12.01
CA ASP A 56 -3.06 -17.03 -12.07
C ASP A 56 -3.32 -15.94 -11.01
N ALA A 57 -2.28 -15.52 -10.27
CA ALA A 57 -2.45 -14.66 -9.12
C ALA A 57 -3.16 -13.34 -9.46
N ARG A 58 -4.31 -13.12 -8.82
CA ARG A 58 -4.96 -11.80 -8.72
C ARG A 58 -4.30 -11.06 -7.56
N ARG A 59 -4.04 -9.75 -7.73
CA ARG A 59 -3.13 -8.98 -6.86
C ARG A 59 -3.72 -7.63 -6.49
N GLY A 60 -3.49 -7.23 -5.26
CA GLY A 60 -4.11 -6.09 -4.60
C GLY A 60 -4.86 -6.56 -3.35
N LEU A 61 -5.05 -5.66 -2.39
CA LEU A 61 -5.42 -6.03 -1.03
C LEU A 61 -6.75 -6.79 -0.95
N ARG A 62 -7.75 -6.43 -1.75
CA ARG A 62 -9.04 -7.15 -1.80
C ARG A 62 -8.93 -8.66 -2.08
N TYR A 63 -7.82 -9.13 -2.63
CA TYR A 63 -7.59 -10.55 -2.93
C TYR A 63 -6.96 -11.31 -1.75
N SER A 64 -6.56 -10.65 -0.67
CA SER A 64 -6.15 -11.32 0.57
C SER A 64 -7.33 -11.83 1.42
N GLY A 65 -8.57 -11.49 1.03
CA GLY A 65 -9.75 -11.69 1.88
C GLY A 65 -9.99 -10.56 2.89
N LEU A 66 -9.12 -9.55 2.94
CA LEU A 66 -9.29 -8.36 3.79
C LEU A 66 -9.67 -7.12 2.98
N GLY A 67 -10.43 -6.22 3.60
CA GLY A 67 -10.73 -4.89 3.06
C GLY A 67 -9.62 -3.87 3.35
N LEU A 68 -9.48 -2.85 2.49
CA LEU A 68 -8.57 -1.72 2.72
C LEU A 68 -8.87 -1.01 4.03
N ALA A 69 -10.15 -0.75 4.29
CA ALA A 69 -10.60 -0.12 5.52
C ALA A 69 -10.23 -0.93 6.77
N THR A 70 -10.40 -2.25 6.74
CA THR A 70 -10.06 -3.14 7.86
C THR A 70 -8.56 -3.10 8.19
N VAL A 71 -7.70 -3.13 7.17
CA VAL A 71 -6.24 -3.08 7.39
C VAL A 71 -5.83 -1.71 7.90
N LEU A 72 -6.38 -0.62 7.34
CA LEU A 72 -6.08 0.74 7.78
C LEU A 72 -6.56 1.00 9.22
N ASP A 73 -7.76 0.52 9.57
CA ASP A 73 -8.33 0.63 10.92
C ASP A 73 -7.49 -0.12 11.97
N ALA A 74 -6.94 -1.27 11.61
CA ALA A 74 -6.03 -1.99 12.50
C ALA A 74 -4.67 -1.28 12.66
N VAL A 75 -4.12 -0.72 11.57
CA VAL A 75 -2.82 -0.03 11.59
C VAL A 75 -2.88 1.29 12.35
N ARG A 76 -3.99 2.05 12.29
CA ARG A 76 -4.11 3.31 13.07
C ARG A 76 -4.12 3.09 14.58
N ASN A 77 -4.39 1.88 15.06
CA ASN A 77 -4.38 1.51 16.48
C ASN A 77 -5.18 2.48 17.39
N GLY A 78 -6.39 2.84 16.96
CA GLY A 78 -7.28 3.75 17.70
C GLY A 78 -6.99 5.24 17.52
N ALA A 79 -5.91 5.62 16.85
CA ALA A 79 -5.59 7.02 16.56
C ALA A 79 -6.63 7.67 15.62
N THR A 80 -6.62 9.00 15.57
CA THR A 80 -7.51 9.78 14.71
C THR A 80 -7.06 9.65 13.26
N VAL A 81 -7.97 9.36 12.33
CA VAL A 81 -7.68 9.32 10.90
C VAL A 81 -8.44 10.42 10.17
N VAL A 82 -7.75 11.14 9.29
CA VAL A 82 -8.37 12.06 8.34
C VAL A 82 -8.11 11.56 6.93
N ALA A 83 -9.17 11.30 6.18
CA ALA A 83 -9.12 10.95 4.78
C ALA A 83 -9.18 12.19 3.90
N TRP A 84 -8.55 12.11 2.73
CA TRP A 84 -8.47 13.21 1.77
C TRP A 84 -8.73 12.74 0.35
N CYS A 85 -9.53 13.53 -0.36
CA CYS A 85 -9.74 13.37 -1.78
C CYS A 85 -9.47 14.71 -2.47
N GLU A 86 -8.50 14.74 -3.39
CA GLU A 86 -8.12 15.96 -4.11
C GLU A 86 -8.97 16.17 -5.36
N GLN A 87 -9.28 15.11 -6.11
CA GLN A 87 -10.00 15.16 -7.39
C GLN A 87 -11.17 14.17 -7.42
N GLY A 88 -12.06 14.30 -6.45
CA GLY A 88 -13.26 13.48 -6.32
C GLY A 88 -14.34 13.83 -7.35
N HIS A 89 -15.21 12.87 -7.62
CA HIS A 89 -16.43 13.12 -8.39
C HIS A 89 -17.49 13.74 -7.46
N PRO A 90 -18.18 14.83 -7.84
CA PRO A 90 -19.20 15.48 -7.00
C PRO A 90 -20.34 14.59 -6.48
N ARG A 91 -20.57 13.41 -7.09
CA ARG A 91 -21.65 12.47 -6.72
C ARG A 91 -21.21 11.43 -5.69
N LEU A 92 -19.91 11.39 -5.41
CA LEU A 92 -19.31 10.43 -4.50
C LEU A 92 -18.81 11.11 -3.21
N VAL A 93 -19.02 12.42 -3.05
CA VAL A 93 -18.63 13.15 -1.83
C VAL A 93 -19.46 12.59 -0.66
N PRO A 94 -18.82 12.12 0.42
CA PRO A 94 -19.56 11.67 1.62
C PRO A 94 -20.38 12.80 2.24
N ASP A 95 -21.55 12.47 2.80
CA ASP A 95 -22.45 13.46 3.42
C ASP A 95 -21.82 14.17 4.64
N ASP A 96 -20.90 13.49 5.32
CA ASP A 96 -20.15 13.95 6.50
C ASP A 96 -18.80 14.60 6.14
N ALA A 97 -18.53 14.81 4.85
CA ALA A 97 -17.29 15.44 4.41
C ALA A 97 -17.21 16.92 4.84
N ILE A 98 -15.98 17.33 5.16
CA ILE A 98 -15.61 18.68 5.58
C ILE A 98 -14.66 19.32 4.56
N ALA A 99 -14.46 20.63 4.68
CA ALA A 99 -13.56 21.40 3.82
C ALA A 99 -13.80 21.15 2.32
N ILE A 100 -15.07 21.04 1.92
CA ILE A 100 -15.49 20.76 0.54
C ILE A 100 -15.19 22.00 -0.33
N GLU A 101 -14.47 21.78 -1.42
CA GLU A 101 -14.10 22.80 -2.40
C GLU A 101 -14.35 22.27 -3.82
N GLU A 102 -15.20 22.95 -4.57
CA GLU A 102 -15.45 22.65 -5.98
C GLU A 102 -14.57 23.51 -6.88
N TYR A 103 -13.95 22.90 -7.89
CA TYR A 103 -13.08 23.63 -8.80
C TYR A 103 -13.04 23.01 -10.21
N ASP A 104 -12.67 23.88 -11.18
CA ASP A 104 -12.47 23.51 -12.57
C ASP A 104 -11.07 22.95 -12.80
N LEU A 105 -10.97 21.71 -13.24
CA LEU A 105 -9.74 21.12 -13.75
C LEU A 105 -9.56 21.46 -15.23
N ARG A 106 -8.45 22.14 -15.54
CA ARG A 106 -8.00 22.38 -16.91
C ARG A 106 -6.66 21.70 -17.12
N ARG A 107 -6.59 20.82 -18.13
CA ARG A 107 -5.38 20.05 -18.43
C ARG A 107 -5.03 20.11 -19.92
N PRO A 108 -3.74 20.21 -20.27
CA PRO A 108 -3.31 20.05 -21.65
C PRO A 108 -3.79 18.70 -22.22
N GLY A 109 -4.52 18.73 -23.33
CA GLY A 109 -5.03 17.52 -24.00
C GLY A 109 -6.22 16.83 -23.32
N GLY A 110 -6.75 17.38 -22.23
CA GLY A 110 -7.98 16.91 -21.58
C GLY A 110 -9.24 17.61 -22.09
N PRO A 111 -10.41 17.26 -21.53
CA PRO A 111 -11.65 18.02 -21.75
C PRO A 111 -11.45 19.49 -21.38
N LEU A 112 -12.13 20.40 -22.10
CA LEU A 112 -12.05 21.85 -21.86
C LEU A 112 -12.47 22.24 -20.43
N HIS A 113 -13.44 21.51 -19.87
CA HIS A 113 -13.88 21.63 -18.49
C HIS A 113 -14.12 20.26 -17.89
N ARG A 114 -13.55 20.03 -16.72
CA ARG A 114 -13.94 18.94 -15.84
C ARG A 114 -14.09 19.48 -14.44
N TRP A 115 -15.23 19.21 -13.82
CA TRP A 115 -15.47 19.55 -12.43
C TRP A 115 -14.86 18.49 -11.53
N ALA A 116 -14.16 18.94 -10.50
CA ALA A 116 -13.65 18.11 -9.43
C ALA A 116 -14.02 18.72 -8.08
N VAL A 117 -14.06 17.86 -7.07
CA VAL A 117 -14.29 18.27 -5.69
C VAL A 117 -13.12 17.79 -4.86
N ARG A 118 -12.54 18.71 -4.08
CA ARG A 118 -11.65 18.40 -2.97
C ARG A 118 -12.47 18.33 -1.69
N TRP A 119 -12.19 17.36 -0.85
CA TRP A 119 -12.82 17.25 0.46
C TRP A 119 -11.93 16.45 1.43
N SER A 120 -12.21 16.60 2.72
CA SER A 120 -11.60 15.82 3.80
C SER A 120 -12.70 15.14 4.63
N LEU A 121 -12.38 14.03 5.29
CA LEU A 121 -13.34 13.33 6.16
C LEU A 121 -12.63 12.83 7.42
N LEU A 122 -13.24 13.08 8.59
CA LEU A 122 -12.83 12.45 9.85
C LEU A 122 -13.31 10.99 9.85
N CYS A 123 -12.39 10.05 10.06
CA CYS A 123 -12.67 8.63 10.02
C CYS A 123 -12.47 7.99 11.41
N PRO A 124 -13.52 7.96 12.26
CA PRO A 124 -13.40 7.39 13.61
C PRO A 124 -13.29 5.86 13.63
N ASP A 125 -13.69 5.18 12.56
CA ASP A 125 -13.79 3.72 12.47
C ASP A 125 -13.60 3.21 11.02
N ALA A 126 -13.56 1.87 10.88
CA ALA A 126 -13.45 1.19 9.60
C ALA A 126 -14.58 1.55 8.61
N ASP A 127 -15.80 1.79 9.09
CA ASP A 127 -16.92 2.13 8.21
C ASP A 127 -16.75 3.53 7.60
N ALA A 128 -16.28 4.50 8.39
CA ALA A 128 -15.94 5.83 7.89
C ALA A 128 -14.74 5.82 6.94
N ILE A 129 -13.73 4.98 7.21
CA ILE A 129 -12.62 4.76 6.28
C ILE A 129 -13.16 4.19 4.96
N GLN A 130 -14.05 3.20 5.01
CA GLN A 130 -14.63 2.60 3.81
C GLN A 130 -15.46 3.62 3.01
N ARG A 131 -16.29 4.43 3.67
CA ARG A 131 -17.01 5.55 3.03
C ARG A 131 -16.06 6.52 2.35
N ALA A 132 -14.94 6.87 2.98
CA ALA A 132 -13.94 7.74 2.36
C ALA A 132 -13.34 7.11 1.10
N ILE A 133 -12.98 5.82 1.15
CA ILE A 133 -12.42 5.08 0.00
C ILE A 133 -13.42 5.06 -1.15
N ASP A 134 -14.69 4.76 -0.87
CA ASP A 134 -15.77 4.73 -1.86
C ASP A 134 -16.05 6.12 -2.43
N GLY A 135 -15.85 7.17 -1.63
CA GLY A 135 -15.89 8.56 -2.06
C GLY A 135 -14.71 9.00 -2.94
N GLY A 136 -13.68 8.15 -3.06
CA GLY A 136 -12.50 8.40 -3.88
C GLY A 136 -11.29 8.93 -3.12
N ALA A 137 -11.27 8.87 -1.78
CA ALA A 137 -10.07 9.20 -1.01
C ALA A 137 -8.91 8.28 -1.41
N ASP A 138 -7.72 8.86 -1.49
CA ASP A 138 -6.47 8.17 -1.82
C ASP A 138 -5.30 8.51 -0.88
N VAL A 139 -5.53 9.41 0.07
CA VAL A 139 -4.60 9.78 1.15
C VAL A 139 -5.33 9.73 2.49
N PHE A 140 -4.65 9.18 3.50
CA PHE A 140 -5.10 9.18 4.88
C PHE A 140 -3.95 9.64 5.77
N THR A 141 -4.23 10.52 6.72
CA THR A 141 -3.27 10.95 7.74
C THR A 141 -3.72 10.45 9.10
N VAL A 142 -2.79 9.92 9.90
CA VAL A 142 -3.04 9.37 11.23
C VAL A 142 -2.42 10.29 12.28
N HIS A 143 -3.19 10.59 13.31
CA HIS A 143 -2.89 11.60 14.31
C HIS A 143 -3.14 11.07 15.72
N GLY A 144 -2.10 11.03 16.53
CA GLY A 144 -2.15 10.82 17.96
C GLY A 144 -2.46 12.13 18.70
N ASP A 145 -2.38 12.05 20.02
CA ASP A 145 -2.75 13.17 20.91
C ASP A 145 -1.81 14.39 20.73
N ASP A 146 -0.54 14.16 20.38
CA ASP A 146 0.48 15.20 20.24
C ASP A 146 0.50 15.87 18.85
N THR A 147 -0.18 15.29 17.86
CA THR A 147 -0.21 15.78 16.46
C THR A 147 -1.64 16.03 15.97
N PRO A 148 -2.44 16.86 16.66
CA PRO A 148 -3.86 17.02 16.35
C PRO A 148 -4.06 17.53 14.91
N ALA A 149 -4.99 16.92 14.19
CA ALA A 149 -5.35 17.34 12.83
C ALA A 149 -6.20 18.63 12.81
N PHE A 150 -6.91 18.91 13.90
CA PHE A 150 -7.91 19.97 14.00
C PHE A 150 -7.51 21.07 14.98
N GLU A 151 -7.94 22.30 14.67
CA GLU A 151 -7.93 23.44 15.57
C GLU A 151 -9.40 23.88 15.77
N GLY A 152 -9.98 23.49 16.91
CA GLY A 152 -11.43 23.54 17.08
C GLY A 152 -12.12 22.57 16.13
N ASP A 153 -13.10 23.06 15.36
CA ASP A 153 -13.84 22.26 14.36
C ASP A 153 -13.21 22.34 12.96
N ALA A 154 -12.12 23.07 12.79
CA ALA A 154 -11.47 23.30 11.50
C ALA A 154 -10.21 22.45 11.35
N LEU A 155 -10.01 21.92 10.14
CA LEU A 155 -8.78 21.23 9.76
C LEU A 155 -7.63 22.24 9.68
N ARG A 156 -6.49 21.91 10.30
CA ARG A 156 -5.34 22.82 10.35
C ARG A 156 -4.85 23.17 8.95
N GLU A 157 -4.68 24.46 8.69
CA GLU A 157 -4.24 24.98 7.38
C GLU A 157 -2.89 24.40 6.93
N PRO A 158 -1.84 24.29 7.79
CA PRO A 158 -0.59 23.64 7.39
C PRO A 158 -0.77 22.21 6.90
N LEU A 159 -1.71 21.45 7.48
CA LEU A 159 -1.98 20.08 7.06
C LEU A 159 -2.64 20.05 5.68
N ARG A 160 -3.57 20.99 5.41
CA ARG A 160 -4.22 21.13 4.10
C ARG A 160 -3.20 21.48 3.01
N ASP A 161 -2.30 22.41 3.28
CA ASP A 161 -1.24 22.81 2.36
C ASP A 161 -0.29 21.65 2.06
N ALA A 162 0.14 20.93 3.10
CA ALA A 162 1.03 19.77 2.94
C ALA A 162 0.37 18.63 2.12
N VAL A 163 -0.94 18.37 2.33
CA VAL A 163 -1.67 17.39 1.50
C VAL A 163 -1.80 17.88 0.07
N PHE A 164 -2.04 19.17 -0.15
CA PHE A 164 -2.09 19.74 -1.49
C PHE A 164 -0.74 19.62 -2.22
N LEU A 165 0.39 19.80 -1.53
CA LEU A 165 1.71 19.56 -2.10
C LEU A 165 1.92 18.10 -2.52
N LEU A 166 1.33 17.16 -1.78
CA LEU A 166 1.36 15.74 -2.11
C LEU A 166 0.53 15.42 -3.36
N THR A 167 -0.65 16.03 -3.53
CA THR A 167 -1.66 15.56 -4.49
C THR A 167 -1.98 16.52 -5.63
N GLY A 168 -1.69 17.82 -5.50
CA GLY A 168 -2.18 18.88 -6.39
C GLY A 168 -1.65 18.80 -7.82
N SER A 169 -0.44 18.25 -8.00
CA SER A 169 0.21 18.06 -9.30
C SER A 169 -0.15 16.72 -9.97
N ARG A 170 -1.20 16.03 -9.50
CA ARG A 170 -1.57 14.70 -10.03
C ARG A 170 -1.90 14.71 -11.51
N VAL A 171 -1.46 13.66 -12.20
CA VAL A 171 -1.67 13.44 -13.63
C VAL A 171 -2.42 12.13 -13.84
N GLU A 172 -3.53 12.21 -14.57
CA GLU A 172 -4.31 11.04 -14.97
C GLU A 172 -3.71 10.37 -16.22
N GLY A 173 -4.03 9.09 -16.39
CA GLY A 173 -3.57 8.28 -17.51
C GLY A 173 -2.88 7.01 -17.04
N HIS A 174 -2.27 6.29 -17.97
CA HIS A 174 -1.48 5.09 -17.64
C HIS A 174 -0.01 5.32 -18.03
N PRO A 175 0.91 5.34 -17.05
CA PRO A 175 0.69 5.16 -15.61
C PRO A 175 0.07 6.38 -14.93
N LEU A 176 -0.69 6.15 -13.85
CA LEU A 176 -1.19 7.18 -12.95
C LEU A 176 -0.03 7.85 -12.22
N ARG A 177 -0.17 9.15 -11.90
CA ARG A 177 0.79 9.88 -11.05
C ARG A 177 0.00 10.67 -10.03
N LEU A 178 -0.15 10.12 -8.83
CA LEU A 178 -1.06 10.67 -7.83
C LEU A 178 -0.34 11.46 -6.73
N PHE A 179 0.90 11.08 -6.42
CA PHE A 179 1.58 11.51 -5.21
C PHE A 179 2.97 12.05 -5.52
N GLN A 180 3.31 13.16 -4.88
CA GLN A 180 4.64 13.75 -4.88
C GLN A 180 5.40 13.30 -3.63
N PRO A 181 6.45 12.47 -3.77
CA PRO A 181 7.06 11.78 -2.63
C PRO A 181 7.74 12.75 -1.65
N VAL A 182 8.33 13.86 -2.11
CA VAL A 182 8.96 14.86 -1.23
C VAL A 182 7.98 15.55 -0.28
N ALA A 183 6.70 15.64 -0.63
CA ALA A 183 5.67 16.22 0.24
C ALA A 183 5.37 15.33 1.48
N LEU A 184 5.78 14.06 1.48
CA LEU A 184 5.66 13.20 2.66
C LEU A 184 6.49 13.70 3.84
N ILE A 185 7.56 14.46 3.60
CA ILE A 185 8.41 15.02 4.65
C ILE A 185 7.57 15.99 5.51
N GLU A 186 6.96 16.99 4.87
CA GLU A 186 6.14 18.01 5.56
C GLU A 186 4.89 17.38 6.19
N LEU A 187 4.24 16.43 5.51
CA LEU A 187 3.08 15.74 6.08
C LEU A 187 3.40 14.98 7.36
N LEU A 188 4.58 14.35 7.43
CA LEU A 188 5.02 13.61 8.62
C LEU A 188 5.59 14.51 9.73
N GLU A 189 5.71 15.81 9.50
CA GLU A 189 5.88 16.80 10.58
C GLU A 189 4.54 17.15 11.24
N LEU A 190 3.43 16.88 10.56
CA LEU A 190 2.07 17.25 10.97
C LEU A 190 1.19 16.04 11.33
N SER A 191 1.69 14.83 11.11
CA SER A 191 1.00 13.56 11.36
C SER A 191 2.00 12.48 11.77
N ASP A 192 1.53 11.47 12.49
CA ASP A 192 2.40 10.36 12.93
C ASP A 192 2.63 9.36 11.80
N MET A 193 1.66 9.25 10.89
CA MET A 193 1.68 8.32 9.77
C MET A 193 0.85 8.86 8.61
N VAL A 194 1.35 8.63 7.39
CA VAL A 194 0.61 8.88 6.14
C VAL A 194 0.37 7.55 5.44
N VAL A 195 -0.87 7.26 5.07
CA VAL A 195 -1.25 6.08 4.28
C VAL A 195 -1.72 6.54 2.90
N LEU A 196 -1.09 6.00 1.86
CA LEU A 196 -1.42 6.24 0.46
C LEU A 196 -2.04 4.99 -0.15
N LEU A 197 -3.07 5.17 -0.97
CA LEU A 197 -3.65 4.09 -1.76
C LEU A 197 -2.95 4.02 -3.12
N HIS A 198 -2.09 3.01 -3.29
CA HIS A 198 -1.39 2.76 -4.55
C HIS A 198 -2.07 1.67 -5.37
N GLU A 199 -1.82 1.65 -6.68
CA GLU A 199 -2.27 0.59 -7.58
C GLU A 199 -1.31 -0.62 -7.55
N ASP A 200 -1.85 -1.82 -7.31
CA ASP A 200 -1.19 -3.07 -7.68
C ASP A 200 -1.71 -3.53 -9.06
N LYS A 201 -1.34 -4.73 -9.50
CA LYS A 201 -1.64 -5.24 -10.85
C LYS A 201 -3.15 -5.28 -11.15
N HIS A 202 -4.00 -5.59 -10.16
CA HIS A 202 -5.44 -5.80 -10.36
C HIS A 202 -6.35 -5.05 -9.37
N ALA A 203 -5.81 -4.49 -8.29
CA ALA A 203 -6.54 -3.70 -7.30
C ALA A 203 -5.56 -2.88 -6.45
N ARG A 204 -6.08 -1.99 -5.60
CA ARG A 204 -5.28 -1.12 -4.73
C ARG A 204 -4.55 -1.89 -3.62
N CYS A 205 -3.49 -1.28 -3.12
CA CYS A 205 -2.68 -1.68 -1.98
C CYS A 205 -2.39 -0.45 -1.10
N LEU A 206 -1.86 -0.67 0.11
CA LEU A 206 -1.50 0.40 1.03
C LEU A 206 0.01 0.65 0.99
N GLY A 207 0.41 1.92 0.86
CA GLY A 207 1.73 2.39 1.24
C GLY A 207 1.62 3.19 2.53
N ILE A 208 2.32 2.77 3.58
CA ILE A 208 2.27 3.36 4.91
C ILE A 208 3.62 4.01 5.17
N TYR A 209 3.63 5.30 5.49
CA TYR A 209 4.83 6.12 5.61
C TYR A 209 4.92 6.72 7.01
N THR A 210 6.10 6.70 7.60
CA THR A 210 6.37 7.13 8.98
C THR A 210 7.79 7.67 9.11
N ARG A 211 8.06 8.45 10.16
CA ARG A 211 9.43 8.94 10.46
C ARG A 211 10.29 7.89 11.16
N THR A 212 9.66 6.98 11.89
CA THR A 212 10.30 5.90 12.64
C THR A 212 9.68 4.57 12.22
N ASP A 213 10.39 3.46 12.44
CA ASP A 213 9.86 2.14 12.11
C ASP A 213 8.57 1.85 12.91
N PRO A 214 7.42 1.64 12.24
CA PRO A 214 6.14 1.46 12.91
C PRO A 214 5.93 0.05 13.46
N GLN A 215 6.83 -0.91 13.21
CA GLN A 215 6.77 -2.28 13.73
C GLN A 215 5.39 -2.95 13.53
N LEU A 216 4.83 -2.84 12.31
CA LEU A 216 3.46 -3.28 12.00
C LEU A 216 3.28 -4.79 11.80
N GLU A 217 4.36 -5.56 11.75
CA GLU A 217 4.30 -7.00 11.48
C GLU A 217 3.39 -7.77 12.46
N PRO A 218 3.45 -7.57 13.79
CA PRO A 218 2.54 -8.23 14.73
C PRO A 218 1.06 -7.89 14.46
N VAL A 219 0.76 -6.64 14.08
CA VAL A 219 -0.61 -6.20 13.74
C VAL A 219 -1.10 -6.92 12.48
N LEU A 220 -0.28 -6.97 11.43
CA LEU A 220 -0.61 -7.61 10.16
C LEU A 220 -0.77 -9.12 10.30
N ARG A 221 0.06 -9.78 11.12
CA ARG A 221 -0.09 -11.20 11.45
C ARG A 221 -1.35 -11.45 12.29
N GLY A 222 -1.64 -10.56 13.25
CA GLY A 222 -2.84 -10.63 14.08
C GLY A 222 -4.13 -10.55 13.25
N LEU A 223 -4.16 -9.70 12.21
CA LEU A 223 -5.30 -9.57 11.30
C LEU A 223 -5.70 -10.85 10.58
N VAL A 224 -4.74 -11.73 10.30
CA VAL A 224 -4.97 -13.00 9.60
C VAL A 224 -4.95 -14.20 10.54
N ALA A 225 -4.63 -14.01 11.82
CA ALA A 225 -4.61 -15.09 12.80
C ALA A 225 -6.02 -15.71 12.94
N GLY A 226 -6.08 -17.04 12.83
CA GLY A 226 -7.36 -17.77 12.89
C GLY A 226 -8.20 -17.68 11.60
N THR A 227 -7.70 -17.05 10.54
CA THR A 227 -8.32 -17.04 9.21
C THR A 227 -7.61 -18.04 8.28
N SER A 228 -8.16 -18.27 7.08
CA SER A 228 -7.49 -19.04 6.03
C SER A 228 -6.49 -18.22 5.20
N THR A 229 -6.23 -16.96 5.56
CA THR A 229 -5.34 -16.07 4.81
C THR A 229 -3.89 -16.29 5.24
N LEU A 230 -3.03 -16.61 4.27
CA LEU A 230 -1.60 -16.84 4.49
C LEU A 230 -0.84 -15.51 4.68
N PRO A 231 -0.15 -15.29 5.82
CA PRO A 231 0.77 -14.17 5.97
C PRO A 231 2.06 -14.40 5.17
N VAL A 232 2.46 -13.46 4.31
CA VAL A 232 3.66 -13.56 3.46
C VAL A 232 4.53 -12.29 3.61
N PRO A 233 5.66 -12.35 4.32
CA PRO A 233 6.62 -11.25 4.34
C PRO A 233 7.41 -11.20 3.01
N PHE A 234 7.76 -9.98 2.59
CA PHE A 234 8.56 -9.72 1.39
C PHE A 234 9.76 -8.82 1.72
N ALA A 235 10.89 -9.09 1.07
CA ALA A 235 12.07 -8.24 1.13
C ALA A 235 11.96 -6.94 0.29
N ILE A 236 10.98 -6.86 -0.61
CA ILE A 236 10.70 -5.70 -1.46
C ILE A 236 9.18 -5.49 -1.54
N PRO A 237 8.69 -4.29 -1.93
CA PRO A 237 7.26 -4.04 -2.05
C PRO A 237 6.51 -5.14 -2.81
N PRO A 238 5.42 -5.74 -2.24
CA PRO A 238 4.70 -6.84 -2.87
C PRO A 238 4.15 -6.47 -4.25
N MET A 239 3.86 -5.18 -4.48
CA MET A 239 3.45 -4.65 -5.80
C MET A 239 4.53 -4.81 -6.91
N LEU A 240 5.80 -5.01 -6.54
CA LEU A 240 6.95 -5.25 -7.43
C LEU A 240 7.41 -6.70 -7.40
N ALA A 241 7.13 -7.41 -6.31
CA ALA A 241 7.60 -8.76 -6.08
C ALA A 241 6.93 -9.77 -6.99
N ARG A 242 7.60 -10.93 -7.13
CA ARG A 242 7.00 -12.13 -7.69
C ARG A 242 6.49 -13.02 -6.57
N TRP A 243 5.20 -13.33 -6.58
CA TRP A 243 4.55 -14.13 -5.55
C TRP A 243 5.08 -15.57 -5.53
N ASP A 244 5.35 -16.18 -6.68
CA ASP A 244 5.92 -17.54 -6.78
C ASP A 244 7.23 -17.68 -5.98
N ARG A 245 8.09 -16.66 -6.06
CA ARG A 245 9.34 -16.63 -5.32
C ARG A 245 9.11 -16.48 -3.82
N ALA A 246 8.23 -15.57 -3.39
CA ALA A 246 7.96 -15.36 -1.98
C ALA A 246 7.31 -16.61 -1.33
N LEU A 247 6.44 -17.31 -2.05
CA LEU A 247 5.86 -18.57 -1.59
C LEU A 247 6.91 -19.68 -1.47
N TRP A 248 7.88 -19.74 -2.39
CA TRP A 248 9.01 -20.66 -2.25
C TRP A 248 9.83 -20.38 -0.99
N GLU A 249 10.22 -19.12 -0.80
CA GLU A 249 11.02 -18.68 0.35
C GLU A 249 10.28 -18.98 1.66
N LEU A 250 9.00 -18.62 1.75
CA LEU A 250 8.15 -18.92 2.90
C LEU A 250 8.04 -20.43 3.18
N ARG A 251 7.93 -21.26 2.13
CA ARG A 251 7.88 -22.72 2.29
C ARG A 251 9.18 -23.30 2.85
N GLN A 252 10.34 -22.71 2.52
CA GLN A 252 11.62 -23.17 3.08
C GLN A 252 11.74 -22.89 4.58
N GLU A 253 11.06 -21.85 5.05
CA GLU A 253 11.06 -21.42 6.46
C GLU A 253 9.83 -21.93 7.23
N TRP A 254 8.99 -22.76 6.59
CA TRP A 254 7.74 -23.23 7.18
C TRP A 254 8.00 -24.31 8.23
N ASP A 255 7.51 -24.07 9.44
CA ASP A 255 7.57 -25.03 10.53
C ASP A 255 6.37 -26.00 10.45
N GLU A 256 6.56 -27.13 9.76
CA GLU A 256 5.53 -28.16 9.63
C GLU A 256 5.13 -28.79 10.97
N GLU A 257 6.02 -28.83 11.96
CA GLU A 257 5.73 -29.40 13.28
C GLU A 257 4.78 -28.51 14.08
N ALA A 258 4.99 -27.18 14.03
CA ALA A 258 4.16 -26.22 14.75
C ALA A 258 2.90 -25.80 14.00
N LEU A 259 2.97 -25.69 12.66
CA LEU A 259 1.91 -25.08 11.83
C LEU A 259 1.17 -26.09 10.94
N GLY A 260 1.63 -27.34 10.89
CA GLY A 260 1.09 -28.36 10.00
C GLY A 260 1.55 -28.20 8.55
N GLU A 261 0.90 -28.93 7.63
CA GLU A 261 1.23 -28.90 6.20
C GLU A 261 1.12 -27.48 5.62
N PHE A 262 2.09 -27.11 4.76
CA PHE A 262 2.07 -25.83 4.08
C PHE A 262 0.76 -25.64 3.28
N PRO A 263 -0.02 -24.57 3.52
CA PRO A 263 -1.41 -24.46 3.05
C PRO A 263 -1.54 -24.15 1.54
N VAL A 264 -0.42 -24.07 0.81
CA VAL A 264 -0.42 -23.82 -0.63
C VAL A 264 -0.14 -25.12 -1.39
N PRO A 265 -1.08 -25.57 -2.25
CA PRO A 265 -0.88 -26.79 -3.00
C PRO A 265 0.25 -26.62 -4.03
N PRO A 266 1.00 -27.70 -4.33
CA PRO A 266 2.01 -27.68 -5.38
C PRO A 266 1.35 -27.57 -6.77
N ALA A 267 1.99 -26.86 -7.69
CA ALA A 267 1.49 -26.76 -9.07
C ALA A 267 1.43 -28.14 -9.78
N PRO A 268 0.35 -28.45 -10.55
CA PRO A 268 0.12 -29.78 -11.14
C PRO A 268 1.20 -30.26 -12.12
N GLU A 269 1.82 -29.34 -12.86
CA GLU A 269 2.86 -29.65 -13.85
C GLU A 269 4.26 -29.81 -13.21
N GLY A 270 4.33 -29.94 -11.89
CA GLY A 270 5.57 -29.91 -11.12
C GLY A 270 6.04 -28.48 -10.95
N GLY A 271 5.51 -27.81 -9.91
CA GLY A 271 6.07 -26.57 -9.39
C GLY A 271 7.58 -26.69 -9.15
N TRP A 272 8.28 -25.54 -9.13
CA TRP A 272 9.73 -25.36 -8.93
C TRP A 272 10.64 -25.36 -10.17
N GLY A 273 10.41 -24.39 -11.08
CA GLY A 273 11.41 -23.99 -12.09
C GLY A 273 12.76 -23.50 -11.52
N TRP A 274 12.83 -23.18 -10.22
CA TRP A 274 14.03 -22.70 -9.54
C TRP A 274 14.78 -23.79 -8.74
N GLY A 275 14.07 -24.80 -8.21
CA GLY A 275 14.66 -25.89 -7.43
C GLY A 275 15.38 -26.96 -8.27
N ARG A 276 14.91 -27.25 -9.49
CA ARG A 276 15.55 -28.27 -10.35
C ARG A 276 16.87 -27.83 -10.97
N ARG A 277 17.09 -26.53 -11.20
CA ARG A 277 18.34 -26.06 -11.87
C ARG A 277 19.59 -26.13 -11.00
N ARG A 278 19.48 -26.27 -9.68
CA ARG A 278 20.64 -26.38 -8.78
C ARG A 278 20.99 -27.80 -8.34
N ARG A 279 20.09 -28.78 -8.48
CA ARG A 279 20.35 -30.18 -8.08
C ARG A 279 20.98 -31.05 -9.18
N THR A 280 21.10 -30.57 -10.42
CA THR A 280 21.82 -31.25 -11.52
C THR A 280 23.26 -30.77 -11.69
N ARG A 281 23.95 -30.42 -10.61
CA ARG A 281 25.40 -30.63 -10.53
C ARG A 281 25.61 -31.93 -9.77
N GLN A 282 25.68 -33.04 -10.50
CA GLN A 282 26.28 -34.27 -10.01
C GLN A 282 27.63 -33.93 -9.39
N PRO A 283 27.98 -34.48 -8.20
CA PRO A 283 29.39 -34.57 -7.84
C PRO A 283 30.06 -35.39 -8.95
N ALA A 284 31.11 -34.82 -9.55
CA ALA A 284 32.02 -35.62 -10.37
C ALA A 284 32.41 -36.83 -9.53
N ALA A 285 32.17 -38.02 -10.08
CA ALA A 285 32.62 -39.25 -9.48
C ALA A 285 34.10 -39.11 -9.12
N ALA A 286 34.44 -39.53 -7.91
CA ALA A 286 35.81 -39.82 -7.55
C ALA A 286 36.28 -40.94 -8.47
N ASP A 287 37.15 -40.61 -9.42
CA ASP A 287 37.99 -41.61 -10.08
C ASP A 287 39.14 -41.92 -9.13
N GLU A 288 39.02 -43.05 -8.43
CA GLU A 288 40.15 -43.85 -7.97
C GLU A 288 40.57 -44.76 -9.14
N GLU A 289 41.72 -44.47 -9.75
CA GLU A 289 42.82 -45.40 -10.08
C GLU A 289 44.02 -44.65 -10.70
#